data_AF-A0AAD4SWQ3-F1
#
_entry.id   AF-A0AAD4SWQ3-F1
#
_cell.length_a   1.000
_cell.length_b   1.000
_cell.length_c   1.000
_cell.angle_alpha   90.00
_cell.angle_beta   90.00
_cell.angle_gamma   90.00
#
_symmetry.space_group_name_H-M   'P 1'
#
loop_
_entity.id
_entity.type
_entity.pdbx_description
1 polymer ?
#
loop_
_entity_poly.entity_id
_entity_poly.type
_entity_poly.pdbx_seq_one_letter_code
_entity_poly.pdbx_strand_id
1 'polypeptide(L)'
;MSDEFEVGDFDSDLAEEYRKLNMSVVKAEDVSSYSSDKVKINKFSFCSEDFRDYIPCLDNVEEINKLSSTENGEKFERHCPRKDDPRLNCLVPPPKGYKTPIPWPKSRDKVWFCNVPHTRLVDDKGGQNWIERDNDVFRFPGGGTQFIHGADQYLNQISQMVPEIAFGNHTRVVLDVG
;
A
#
# COMPACT_ATOMS: atom_id res chain seq x y z
N MET A 1 2.54 -20.20 -19.01
CA MET A 1 3.53 -19.32 -18.35
C MET A 1 4.27 -20.16 -17.33
N SER A 2 5.59 -20.05 -17.19
CA SER A 2 6.26 -20.70 -16.07
C SER A 2 5.84 -19.97 -14.80
N ASP A 3 5.09 -20.65 -13.92
CA ASP A 3 4.72 -20.13 -12.59
C ASP A 3 5.94 -19.99 -11.66
N GLU A 4 7.12 -20.35 -12.15
CA GLU A 4 8.38 -20.37 -11.46
C GLU A 4 9.10 -19.03 -11.66
N PHE A 5 8.67 -18.05 -10.89
CA PHE A 5 9.45 -16.84 -10.64
C PHE A 5 10.49 -17.21 -9.58
N GLU A 6 11.79 -17.18 -9.92
CA GLU A 6 12.86 -17.27 -8.91
C GLU A 6 12.85 -16.00 -8.05
N VAL A 7 12.04 -16.03 -6.99
CA VAL A 7 12.20 -15.10 -5.87
C VAL A 7 13.43 -15.57 -5.12
N GLY A 8 14.49 -14.76 -5.06
CA GLY A 8 15.63 -15.05 -4.18
C GLY A 8 15.13 -15.34 -2.75
N ASP A 9 15.80 -16.25 -2.04
CA ASP A 9 15.35 -16.72 -0.73
C ASP A 9 14.97 -15.55 0.18
N PHE A 10 13.69 -15.48 0.52
CA PHE A 10 13.19 -14.50 1.49
C PHE A 10 13.64 -14.95 2.87
N ASP A 11 14.70 -14.32 3.36
CA ASP A 11 15.20 -14.56 4.71
C ASP A 11 14.21 -13.98 5.74
N SER A 12 13.38 -14.89 6.26
CA SER A 12 12.40 -14.57 7.31
C SER A 12 13.06 -14.05 8.57
N ASP A 13 14.29 -14.48 8.84
CA ASP A 13 15.02 -14.17 10.06
C ASP A 13 15.57 -12.74 9.98
N LEU A 14 16.07 -12.31 8.82
CA LEU A 14 16.43 -10.91 8.55
C LEU A 14 15.21 -9.97 8.65
N ALA A 15 14.05 -10.38 8.11
CA ALA A 15 12.82 -9.59 8.20
C ALA A 15 12.31 -9.47 9.66
N GLU A 16 12.45 -10.53 10.47
CA GLU A 16 12.18 -10.49 11.90
C GLU A 16 13.23 -9.71 12.69
N GLU A 17 14.50 -9.74 12.28
CA GLU A 17 15.59 -8.97 12.89
C GLU A 17 15.39 -7.46 12.67
N TYR A 18 15.06 -7.04 11.44
CA TYR A 18 14.69 -5.64 11.16
C TYR A 18 13.44 -5.19 11.92
N ARG A 19 12.48 -6.10 12.16
CA ARG A 19 11.31 -5.83 13.00
C ARG A 19 11.67 -5.72 14.47
N LYS A 20 12.55 -6.58 14.99
CA LYS A 20 13.07 -6.48 16.36
C LYS A 20 13.85 -5.20 16.54
N LEU A 21 14.66 -4.80 15.56
CA LEU A 21 15.38 -3.52 15.54
C LEU A 21 14.42 -2.33 15.65
N ASN A 22 13.35 -2.31 14.84
CA ASN A 22 12.31 -1.27 14.93
C ASN A 22 11.51 -1.30 16.24
N MET A 23 11.38 -2.47 16.88
CA MET A 23 10.77 -2.64 18.20
C MET A 23 11.74 -2.31 19.35
N SER A 24 13.05 -2.34 19.09
CA SER A 24 14.13 -2.05 20.05
C SER A 24 14.75 -0.66 19.90
N VAL A 25 14.28 0.20 18.98
CA VAL A 25 14.63 1.64 18.99
C VAL A 25 13.90 2.35 20.15
N VAL A 26 14.19 1.92 21.38
CA VAL A 26 14.32 2.75 22.57
C VAL A 26 15.41 2.10 23.45
N LYS A 27 16.67 2.23 23.03
CA LYS A 27 17.82 2.32 23.94
C LYS A 27 19.00 2.85 23.14
N ALA A 28 19.25 4.14 23.32
CA ALA A 28 20.48 4.77 22.87
C ALA A 28 21.59 4.32 23.82
N GLU A 29 22.60 3.64 23.30
CA GLU A 29 24.00 3.78 23.73
C GLU A 29 24.93 3.05 22.74
N ASP A 30 26.07 3.70 22.51
CA ASP A 30 27.25 3.29 21.73
C ASP A 30 27.24 3.35 20.20
N VAL A 31 27.52 4.55 19.66
CA VAL A 31 28.51 4.70 18.57
C VAL A 31 29.34 5.99 18.76
N SER A 32 30.67 5.81 18.74
CA SER A 32 31.73 6.80 18.95
C SER A 32 32.04 7.67 17.71
N SER A 33 32.31 8.95 18.00
CA SER A 33 33.08 9.97 17.26
C SER A 33 33.04 10.00 15.72
N TYR A 34 32.01 10.64 15.18
CA TYR A 34 32.16 11.54 14.02
C TYR A 34 31.51 12.88 14.39
N SER A 35 32.13 13.99 13.99
CA SER A 35 31.59 15.34 14.22
C SER A 35 30.25 15.46 13.50
N SER A 36 29.16 15.19 14.22
CA SER A 36 27.79 15.29 13.75
C SER A 36 27.11 16.31 14.62
N ASP A 37 26.66 17.40 14.01
CA ASP A 37 25.65 18.26 14.60
C ASP A 37 24.52 17.35 15.08
N LYS A 38 24.36 17.24 16.40
CA LYS A 38 23.33 16.40 17.01
C LYS A 38 21.97 17.04 16.68
N VAL A 39 21.39 16.69 15.55
CA VAL A 39 20.02 17.04 15.20
C VAL A 39 19.12 16.37 16.23
N LYS A 40 18.55 17.16 17.14
CA LYS A 40 17.51 16.67 18.06
C LYS A 40 16.26 16.40 17.23
N ILE A 41 16.00 15.12 16.97
CA ILE A 41 14.73 14.69 16.37
C ILE A 41 13.67 14.79 17.48
N ASN A 42 12.76 15.76 17.34
CA ASN A 42 11.62 15.86 18.24
C ASN A 42 10.72 14.64 18.04
N LYS A 43 10.27 14.03 19.14
CA LYS A 43 9.36 12.89 19.08
C LYS A 43 7.99 13.38 18.61
N PHE A 44 7.54 12.88 17.46
CA PHE A 44 6.18 13.14 16.98
C PHE A 44 5.14 12.55 17.94
N SER A 45 4.04 13.29 18.14
CA SER A 45 2.88 12.80 18.88
C SER A 45 2.01 11.90 17.98
N PHE A 46 1.11 11.10 18.55
CA PHE A 46 0.16 10.34 17.75
C PHE A 46 -0.99 11.24 17.25
N CYS A 47 -1.41 11.03 16.00
CA CYS A 47 -2.61 11.65 15.44
C CYS A 47 -3.89 11.03 16.05
N SER A 48 -5.04 11.68 15.85
CA SER A 48 -6.35 11.03 16.06
C SER A 48 -6.48 9.78 15.17
N GLU A 49 -7.27 8.79 15.60
CA GLU A 49 -7.55 7.59 14.81
C GLU A 49 -8.25 7.93 13.47
N ASP A 50 -8.93 9.08 13.39
CA ASP A 50 -9.62 9.57 12.18
C ASP A 50 -8.64 9.90 11.04
N PHE A 51 -7.35 10.11 11.34
CA PHE A 51 -6.31 10.37 10.34
C PHE A 51 -5.84 9.11 9.61
N ARG A 52 -6.36 7.91 9.95
CA ARG A 52 -5.98 6.65 9.28
C ARG A 52 -6.36 6.63 7.80
N ASP A 53 -7.53 7.17 7.48
CA ASP A 53 -8.06 7.20 6.10
C ASP A 53 -8.01 8.61 5.50
N TYR A 54 -7.43 9.57 6.21
CA TYR A 54 -7.31 10.96 5.77
C TYR A 54 -6.24 11.11 4.69
N ILE A 55 -6.63 11.63 3.53
CA ILE A 55 -5.74 11.95 2.41
C ILE A 55 -5.54 13.47 2.38
N PRO A 56 -4.36 14.00 2.79
CA PRO A 56 -4.18 15.42 3.05
C PRO A 56 -4.65 16.37 1.94
N CYS A 57 -4.37 16.04 0.68
CA CYS A 57 -4.73 16.93 -0.43
C CYS A 57 -6.13 16.68 -1.00
N LEU A 58 -6.80 15.58 -0.66
CA LEU A 58 -8.15 15.27 -1.14
C LEU A 58 -9.21 15.60 -0.08
N ASP A 59 -8.88 15.40 1.19
CA ASP A 59 -9.81 15.56 2.32
C ASP A 59 -9.64 16.89 3.06
N ASN A 60 -9.04 17.90 2.41
CA ASN A 60 -8.91 19.24 2.99
C ASN A 60 -10.22 20.03 2.90
N VAL A 61 -11.20 19.60 3.69
CA VAL A 61 -12.55 20.15 3.73
C VAL A 61 -12.55 21.66 4.03
N GLU A 62 -11.60 22.15 4.81
CA GLU A 62 -11.47 23.57 5.13
C GLU A 62 -11.16 24.42 3.89
N GLU A 63 -10.18 24.02 3.07
CA GLU A 63 -9.85 24.74 1.84
C GLU A 63 -10.94 24.54 0.77
N ILE A 64 -11.47 23.33 0.64
CA ILE A 64 -12.55 23.03 -0.32
C ILE A 64 -13.81 23.85 -0.02
N ASN A 65 -14.15 24.06 1.26
CA ASN A 65 -15.30 24.85 1.66
C ASN A 65 -15.13 26.37 1.45
N LYS A 66 -13.90 26.87 1.31
CA LYS A 66 -13.65 28.28 0.96
C LYS A 66 -13.97 28.58 -0.50
N LEU A 67 -14.00 27.56 -1.35
CA LEU A 67 -14.37 27.71 -2.76
C LEU A 67 -15.88 27.94 -2.89
N SER A 68 -16.23 29.07 -3.51
CA SER A 68 -17.62 29.51 -3.68
C SER A 68 -18.33 28.80 -4.84
N SER A 69 -17.59 28.30 -5.83
CA SER A 69 -18.13 27.63 -7.02
C SER A 69 -17.65 26.17 -7.13
N THR A 70 -18.30 25.42 -8.01
CA THR A 70 -17.90 24.05 -8.42
C THR A 70 -17.92 23.92 -9.95
N GLU A 71 -18.19 25.02 -10.66
CA GLU A 71 -18.41 25.03 -12.11
C GLU A 71 -17.21 24.54 -12.91
N ASN A 72 -16.00 24.95 -12.53
CA ASN A 72 -14.75 24.51 -13.17
C ASN A 72 -14.14 23.25 -12.55
N GLY A 73 -14.84 22.61 -11.60
CA GLY A 73 -14.32 21.44 -10.89
C GLY A 73 -13.28 21.74 -9.81
N GLU A 74 -13.10 23.01 -9.42
CA GLU A 74 -12.13 23.48 -8.42
C GLU A 74 -12.20 22.67 -7.11
N LYS A 75 -13.39 22.27 -6.65
CA LYS A 75 -13.57 21.46 -5.44
C LYS A 75 -13.07 20.01 -5.54
N PHE A 76 -12.85 19.51 -6.75
CA PHE A 76 -12.34 18.16 -7.00
C PHE A 76 -10.83 18.15 -7.26
N GLU A 77 -10.19 19.31 -7.31
CA GLU A 77 -8.74 19.42 -7.39
C GLU A 77 -8.05 19.10 -6.05
N ARG A 78 -6.72 18.99 -6.08
CA ARG A 78 -5.90 18.71 -4.89
C ARG A 78 -5.66 19.99 -4.09
N HIS A 79 -6.21 20.06 -2.88
CA HIS A 79 -6.06 21.18 -1.94
C HIS A 79 -5.14 20.80 -0.78
N CYS A 80 -3.84 20.81 -1.00
CA CYS A 80 -2.88 20.36 0.02
C CYS A 80 -2.79 21.33 1.21
N PRO A 81 -2.63 20.81 2.45
CA PRO A 81 -2.37 21.64 3.62
C PRO A 81 -1.04 22.39 3.48
N ARG A 82 -0.94 23.53 4.18
CA ARG A 82 0.32 24.28 4.23
C ARG A 82 1.38 23.49 5.01
N LYS A 83 2.66 23.79 4.74
CA LYS A 83 3.80 23.07 5.35
C LYS A 83 3.84 23.16 6.88
N ASP A 84 3.29 24.23 7.42
CA ASP A 84 3.19 24.54 8.84
C ASP A 84 1.94 23.96 9.51
N ASP A 85 1.08 23.24 8.77
CA ASP A 85 -0.12 22.63 9.34
C ASP A 85 0.26 21.58 10.40
N PRO A 86 -0.19 21.74 11.67
CA PRO A 86 0.08 20.79 12.74
C PRO A 86 -0.38 19.36 12.44
N ARG A 87 -1.39 19.18 11.57
CA ARG A 87 -1.89 17.87 11.12
C ARG A 87 -0.82 17.05 10.41
N LEU A 88 0.20 17.69 9.84
CA LEU A 88 1.33 17.01 9.18
C LEU A 88 2.44 16.59 10.17
N ASN A 89 2.34 16.98 11.44
CA ASN A 89 3.38 16.78 12.46
C ASN A 89 2.97 15.74 13.52
N CYS A 90 2.36 14.62 13.09
CA CYS A 90 1.99 13.52 13.98
C CYS A 90 2.14 12.15 13.29
N LEU A 91 2.21 11.09 14.10
CA LEU A 91 2.26 9.70 13.64
C LEU A 91 0.85 9.11 13.63
N VAL A 92 0.41 8.61 12.48
CA VAL A 92 -0.88 7.93 12.36
C VAL A 92 -0.80 6.56 13.07
N PRO A 93 -1.67 6.28 14.06
CA PRO A 93 -1.62 5.02 14.77
C PRO A 93 -2.13 3.86 13.90
N PRO A 94 -1.54 2.66 14.00
CA PRO A 94 -2.03 1.49 13.28
C PRO A 94 -3.45 1.12 13.73
N PRO A 95 -4.25 0.47 12.88
CA PRO A 95 -5.55 -0.10 13.25
C PRO A 95 -5.49 -1.03 14.48
N LYS A 96 -6.60 -1.13 15.19
CA LYS A 96 -6.72 -2.07 16.32
C LYS A 96 -6.60 -3.51 15.81
N GLY A 97 -5.70 -4.27 16.43
CA GLY A 97 -5.44 -5.65 16.01
C GLY A 97 -4.63 -5.77 14.73
N TYR A 98 -3.92 -4.70 14.32
CA TYR A 98 -2.99 -4.73 13.19
C TYR A 98 -2.04 -5.93 13.30
N LYS A 99 -1.99 -6.73 12.22
CA LYS A 99 -1.11 -7.88 12.09
C LYS A 99 0.08 -7.52 11.20
N THR A 100 1.18 -8.19 11.43
CA THR A 100 2.35 -8.11 10.56
C THR A 100 1.96 -8.41 9.10
N PRO A 101 2.32 -7.55 8.12
CA PRO A 101 2.00 -7.77 6.71
C PRO A 101 2.50 -9.12 6.21
N ILE A 102 1.69 -9.75 5.36
CA ILE A 102 2.07 -10.99 4.68
C ILE A 102 3.30 -10.70 3.80
N PRO A 103 4.36 -11.52 3.83
CA PRO A 103 5.51 -11.32 2.97
C PRO A 103 5.17 -11.49 1.48
N TRP A 104 5.86 -10.74 0.63
CA TRP A 104 5.87 -11.00 -0.81
C TRP A 104 6.48 -12.39 -1.10
N PRO A 105 6.01 -13.15 -2.10
CA PRO A 105 4.96 -12.84 -3.07
C PRO A 105 3.54 -13.16 -2.60
N LYS A 106 3.36 -13.79 -1.44
CA LYS A 106 2.04 -14.20 -0.95
C LYS A 106 1.10 -13.01 -0.71
N SER A 107 1.64 -11.84 -0.42
CA SER A 107 0.86 -10.59 -0.29
C SER A 107 0.23 -10.10 -1.59
N ARG A 108 0.65 -10.61 -2.75
CA ARG A 108 -0.02 -10.36 -4.04
C ARG A 108 -1.47 -10.84 -4.00
N ASP A 109 -1.69 -12.02 -3.43
CA ASP A 109 -2.97 -12.70 -3.52
C ASP A 109 -3.82 -12.47 -2.27
N LYS A 110 -3.24 -11.98 -1.17
CA LYS A 110 -3.93 -11.89 0.13
C LYS A 110 -3.37 -10.81 1.06
N VAL A 111 -4.25 -10.17 1.82
CA VAL A 111 -3.89 -9.22 2.89
C VAL A 111 -4.80 -9.40 4.11
N TRP A 112 -4.29 -9.12 5.32
CA TRP A 112 -5.10 -9.19 6.54
C TRP A 112 -6.22 -8.15 6.53
N PHE A 113 -7.44 -8.59 6.82
CA PHE A 113 -8.61 -7.72 6.98
C PHE A 113 -8.37 -6.66 8.06
N CYS A 114 -7.78 -7.04 9.20
CA CYS A 114 -7.50 -6.12 10.31
C CYS A 114 -6.51 -5.00 9.97
N ASN A 115 -5.74 -5.14 8.87
CA ASN A 115 -4.81 -4.11 8.44
C ASN A 115 -5.50 -3.05 7.56
N VAL A 116 -6.60 -3.41 6.91
CA VAL A 116 -7.39 -2.52 6.03
C VAL A 116 -8.88 -2.83 6.29
N PRO A 117 -9.45 -2.45 7.44
CA PRO A 117 -10.75 -2.96 7.90
C PRO A 117 -11.96 -2.30 7.19
N HIS A 118 -11.97 -2.34 5.85
CA HIS A 118 -12.95 -1.68 4.99
C HIS A 118 -13.58 -2.69 4.03
N THR A 119 -14.90 -2.93 4.13
CA THR A 119 -15.60 -3.90 3.27
C THR A 119 -16.15 -3.29 1.99
N ARG A 120 -16.22 -1.97 1.88
CA ARG A 120 -16.86 -1.27 0.76
C ARG A 120 -16.34 -1.72 -0.61
N LEU A 121 -15.04 -1.99 -0.73
CA LEU A 121 -14.48 -2.48 -1.99
C LEU A 121 -14.99 -3.88 -2.36
N VAL A 122 -15.22 -4.75 -1.38
CA VAL A 122 -15.84 -6.06 -1.60
C VAL A 122 -17.29 -5.91 -2.02
N ASP A 123 -18.03 -4.98 -1.39
CA ASP A 123 -19.42 -4.72 -1.72
C ASP A 123 -19.56 -4.14 -3.16
N ASP A 124 -18.66 -3.23 -3.54
CA ASP A 124 -18.69 -2.55 -4.84
C ASP A 124 -18.06 -3.36 -5.99
N LYS A 125 -17.05 -4.20 -5.71
CA LYS A 125 -16.22 -4.90 -6.72
C LYS A 125 -16.13 -6.42 -6.57
N GLY A 126 -16.72 -7.01 -5.53
CA GLY A 126 -16.66 -8.47 -5.30
C GLY A 126 -17.27 -9.29 -6.43
N GLY A 127 -18.32 -8.79 -7.08
CA GLY A 127 -18.96 -9.47 -8.23
C GLY A 127 -18.07 -9.58 -9.49
N GLN A 128 -16.94 -8.86 -9.54
CA GLN A 128 -15.98 -8.91 -10.66
C GLN A 128 -14.76 -9.78 -10.33
N ASN A 129 -14.79 -10.53 -9.21
CA ASN A 129 -13.65 -11.29 -8.69
C ASN A 129 -12.39 -10.43 -8.47
N TRP A 130 -12.55 -9.14 -8.19
CA TRP A 130 -11.42 -8.25 -7.84
C TRP A 130 -10.89 -8.57 -6.45
N ILE A 131 -11.82 -8.72 -5.51
CA ILE A 131 -11.53 -8.92 -4.09
C ILE A 131 -12.65 -9.76 -3.49
N GLU A 132 -12.28 -10.69 -2.62
CA GLU A 132 -13.22 -11.46 -1.81
C GLU A 132 -12.78 -11.41 -0.34
N ARG A 133 -13.74 -11.49 0.57
CA ARG A 133 -13.46 -11.59 2.00
C ARG A 133 -13.52 -13.04 2.44
N ASP A 134 -12.39 -13.58 2.86
CA ASP A 134 -12.28 -14.88 3.51
C ASP A 134 -11.91 -14.66 4.99
N ASN A 135 -12.95 -14.43 5.81
CA ASN A 135 -12.85 -14.22 7.25
C ASN A 135 -11.85 -13.11 7.64
N ASP A 136 -10.64 -13.52 8.02
CA ASP A 136 -9.53 -12.69 8.51
C ASP A 136 -8.68 -12.09 7.39
N VAL A 137 -8.92 -12.46 6.14
CA VAL A 137 -8.08 -12.14 4.99
C VAL A 137 -8.95 -11.65 3.82
N PHE A 138 -8.50 -10.61 3.13
CA PHE A 138 -8.96 -10.34 1.78
C PHE A 138 -8.12 -11.13 0.79
N ARG A 139 -8.77 -11.77 -0.17
CA ARG A 139 -8.11 -12.44 -1.28
C ARG A 139 -8.35 -11.65 -2.55
N PHE A 140 -7.35 -11.68 -3.44
CA PHE A 140 -7.38 -11.05 -4.74
C PHE A 140 -7.27 -12.15 -5.80
N PRO A 141 -8.40 -12.64 -6.33
CA PRO A 141 -8.40 -13.76 -7.27
C PRO A 141 -7.83 -13.39 -8.66
N GLY A 142 -7.47 -12.12 -8.88
CA GLY A 142 -6.92 -11.64 -10.16
C GLY A 142 -7.97 -11.25 -11.19
N GLY A 143 -9.26 -11.26 -10.82
CA GLY A 143 -10.34 -10.77 -11.67
C GLY A 143 -10.28 -9.26 -11.89
N GLY A 144 -10.91 -8.82 -12.97
CA GLY A 144 -10.91 -7.44 -13.46
C GLY A 144 -12.25 -7.10 -14.11
N THR A 145 -12.51 -5.81 -14.35
CA THR A 145 -13.73 -5.37 -15.06
C THR A 145 -13.83 -5.98 -16.47
N GLN A 146 -12.69 -6.11 -17.15
CA GLN A 146 -12.60 -6.70 -18.48
C GLN A 146 -12.34 -8.22 -18.45
N PHE A 147 -11.66 -8.69 -17.40
CA PHE A 147 -11.21 -10.07 -17.27
C PHE A 147 -11.68 -10.64 -15.93
N ILE A 148 -12.95 -11.03 -15.83
CA ILE A 148 -13.54 -11.54 -14.57
C ILE A 148 -12.85 -12.80 -14.01
N HIS A 149 -12.07 -13.50 -14.82
CA HIS A 149 -11.28 -14.68 -14.42
C HIS A 149 -9.76 -14.43 -14.56
N GLY A 150 -9.35 -13.17 -14.63
CA GLY A 150 -7.97 -12.75 -14.84
C GLY A 150 -7.51 -12.83 -16.29
N ALA A 151 -6.34 -12.24 -16.54
CA ALA A 151 -5.76 -12.14 -17.88
C ALA A 151 -4.96 -13.39 -18.31
N ASP A 152 -4.72 -14.33 -17.40
CA ASP A 152 -3.80 -15.46 -17.65
C ASP A 152 -4.23 -16.32 -18.83
N GLN A 153 -5.53 -16.56 -19.01
CA GLN A 153 -6.02 -17.31 -20.18
C GLN A 153 -5.71 -16.58 -21.50
N TYR A 154 -5.85 -15.26 -21.51
CA TYR A 154 -5.54 -14.43 -22.67
C TYR A 154 -4.03 -14.42 -22.95
N LEU A 155 -3.21 -14.32 -21.91
CA LEU A 155 -1.75 -14.41 -22.02
C LEU A 155 -1.30 -15.79 -22.55
N ASN A 156 -1.93 -16.87 -22.07
CA ASN A 156 -1.66 -18.22 -22.56
C ASN A 156 -2.01 -18.39 -24.05
N GLN A 157 -3.13 -17.80 -24.50
CA GLN A 157 -3.49 -17.81 -25.91
C GLN A 157 -2.47 -17.05 -26.77
N ILE A 158 -2.06 -15.84 -26.35
CA ILE A 158 -1.01 -15.09 -27.06
C ILE A 158 0.29 -15.90 -27.12
N SER A 159 0.66 -16.55 -26.02
CA SER A 159 1.87 -17.37 -25.96
C SER A 159 1.82 -18.57 -26.91
N GLN A 160 0.62 -19.11 -27.21
CA GLN A 160 0.45 -20.18 -28.19
C GLN A 160 0.48 -19.65 -29.63
N MET A 161 -0.08 -18.46 -29.87
CA MET A 161 -0.14 -17.84 -31.20
C MET A 161 1.21 -17.26 -31.64
N VAL A 162 1.96 -16.66 -30.72
CA VAL A 162 3.25 -16.02 -30.99
C VAL A 162 4.28 -16.46 -29.93
N PRO A 163 4.85 -17.68 -30.05
CA PRO A 163 5.80 -18.20 -29.06
C PRO A 163 7.06 -17.35 -28.91
N GLU A 164 7.45 -16.62 -29.95
CA GLU A 164 8.64 -15.77 -30.01
C GLU A 164 8.63 -14.62 -28.99
N ILE A 165 7.46 -14.21 -28.50
CA ILE A 165 7.34 -13.22 -27.41
C ILE A 165 8.09 -13.69 -26.16
N ALA A 166 8.11 -15.01 -25.92
CA ALA A 166 8.79 -15.63 -24.78
C ALA A 166 8.56 -14.85 -23.47
N PHE A 167 7.28 -14.75 -23.06
CA PHE A 167 6.89 -14.05 -21.83
C PHE A 167 7.77 -14.48 -20.64
N GLY A 168 8.31 -13.50 -19.92
CA GLY A 168 9.27 -13.67 -18.84
C GLY A 168 10.75 -13.61 -19.27
N ASN A 169 11.07 -13.85 -20.54
CA ASN A 169 12.46 -13.83 -21.05
C ASN A 169 12.76 -12.61 -21.93
N HIS A 170 11.89 -12.32 -22.91
CA HIS A 170 12.03 -11.16 -23.81
C HIS A 170 11.04 -10.02 -23.50
N THR A 171 10.32 -10.12 -22.39
CA THR A 171 9.32 -9.14 -21.97
C THR A 171 9.76 -8.43 -20.70
N ARG A 172 9.48 -7.13 -20.58
CA ARG A 172 9.65 -6.36 -19.35
C ARG A 172 8.29 -6.04 -18.74
N VAL A 173 8.15 -6.24 -17.44
CA VAL A 173 6.95 -5.85 -16.69
C VAL A 173 7.12 -4.40 -16.27
N VAL A 174 6.10 -3.57 -16.53
CA VAL A 174 6.03 -2.17 -16.09
C VAL A 174 4.80 -2.04 -15.20
N LEU A 175 4.98 -1.46 -14.02
CA LEU A 175 3.88 -1.04 -13.16
C LEU A 175 3.56 0.42 -13.48
N ASP A 176 2.40 0.65 -14.05
CA ASP A 176 1.85 2.00 -14.25
C ASP A 176 0.83 2.28 -13.14
N VAL A 177 0.97 3.42 -12.47
CA VAL A 177 0.05 3.87 -11.41
C VAL A 177 -0.48 5.22 -11.86
N GLY A 178 -1.69 5.20 -12.45
CA GLY A 178 -2.42 6.37 -12.92
C GLY A 178 -3.14 7.14 -11.83
#